data_AF-A0A2J6QWB6-F1
#
_entry.id   AF-A0A2J6QWB6-F1
#
_cell.length_a   1.000
_cell.length_b   1.000
_cell.length_c   1.000
_cell.angle_alpha   90.00
_cell.angle_beta   90.00
_cell.angle_gamma   90.00
#
_symmetry.space_group_name_H-M   'P 1'
#
loop_
_entity.id
_entity.type
_entity.pdbx_description
1 polymer ?
#
loop_
_entity_poly.entity_id
_entity_poly.type
_entity_poly.pdbx_seq_one_letter_code
_entity_poly.pdbx_strand_id
1 'polypeptide(L)'
;VVDQRTASTGNWIFAEPDVEDWLLGRIRVLWLYALTGAGKTILSSNIIDRLDKYVQENDSQPFAMVYHYCDFKDSRTWSPVEIIASILKQLLTRDSPISDAQMEKVVQDLYNGRTQKRRFVTISHIHELFCSVASVFSRVYIVLDGLDEI
;
A
#
# COMPACT_ATOMS: atom_id res chain seq x y z
N VAL A 1 -21.78 -18.06 7.20
CA VAL A 1 -21.00 -18.97 8.07
C VAL A 1 -19.91 -18.12 8.71
N VAL A 2 -19.77 -18.29 10.02
CA VAL A 2 -19.12 -17.39 10.97
C VAL A 2 -17.66 -17.10 10.60
N ASP A 3 -17.31 -15.82 10.73
CA ASP A 3 -15.99 -15.20 10.62
C ASP A 3 -15.04 -15.83 11.66
N GLN A 4 -14.32 -16.87 11.25
CA GLN A 4 -13.33 -17.56 12.08
C GLN A 4 -11.93 -17.08 11.70
N ARG A 5 -11.69 -15.77 11.83
CA ARG A 5 -10.32 -15.25 11.91
C ARG A 5 -9.74 -15.75 13.23
N THR A 6 -9.08 -16.90 13.20
CA THR A 6 -8.28 -17.38 14.33
C THR A 6 -7.18 -16.35 14.60
N ALA A 7 -7.37 -15.53 15.63
CA ALA A 7 -6.51 -14.40 16.01
C ALA A 7 -5.03 -14.77 16.31
N SER A 8 -4.67 -16.05 16.25
CA SER A 8 -3.33 -16.58 16.46
C SER A 8 -2.63 -17.05 15.17
N THR A 9 -3.38 -17.37 14.11
CA THR A 9 -2.81 -17.95 12.88
C THR A 9 -2.08 -16.86 12.11
N GLY A 10 -0.80 -17.05 11.82
CA GLY A 10 0.01 -16.09 11.07
C GLY A 10 0.81 -15.11 11.91
N ASN A 11 0.65 -15.09 13.24
CA ASN A 11 1.46 -14.23 14.13
C ASN A 11 2.95 -14.58 14.14
N TRP A 12 3.30 -15.81 13.75
CA TRP A 12 4.69 -16.26 13.62
C TRP A 12 5.49 -15.39 12.66
N ILE A 13 4.85 -14.79 11.65
CA ILE A 13 5.54 -14.01 10.63
C ILE A 13 6.27 -12.79 11.21
N PHE A 14 5.78 -12.24 12.33
CA PHE A 14 6.43 -11.12 13.00
C PHE A 14 7.64 -11.52 13.85
N ALA A 15 7.88 -12.82 14.02
CA ALA A 15 9.11 -13.33 14.61
C ALA A 15 10.19 -13.61 13.54
N GLU A 16 9.84 -13.50 12.25
CA GLU A 16 10.81 -13.66 11.17
C GLU A 16 11.72 -12.42 11.08
N PRO A 17 13.05 -12.58 11.08
CA PRO A 17 13.99 -11.46 11.03
C PRO A 17 13.79 -10.54 9.82
N ASP A 18 13.45 -11.11 8.66
CA ASP A 18 13.22 -10.34 7.43
C ASP A 18 12.00 -9.42 7.56
N VAL A 19 10.97 -9.86 8.30
CA VAL A 19 9.78 -9.04 8.56
C VAL A 19 10.12 -7.93 9.53
N GLU A 20 10.87 -8.22 10.59
CA GLU A 20 11.37 -7.19 11.51
C GLU A 20 12.24 -6.15 10.78
N ASP A 21 13.19 -6.60 9.95
CA ASP A 21 14.05 -5.71 9.17
C ASP A 21 13.26 -4.84 8.20
N TRP A 22 12.19 -5.38 7.60
CA TRP A 22 11.30 -4.61 6.73
C TRP A 22 10.49 -3.59 7.54
N LEU A 23 9.95 -3.99 8.68
CA LEU A 23 9.23 -3.12 9.62
C LEU A 23 10.11 -2.00 10.15
N LEU A 24 11.41 -2.22 10.33
CA LEU A 24 12.35 -1.19 10.76
C LEU A 24 12.89 -0.35 9.59
N GLY A 25 12.60 -0.74 8.35
CA GLY A 25 13.05 -0.08 7.13
C GLY A 25 14.51 -0.37 6.77
N ARG A 26 15.12 -1.39 7.39
CA ARG A 26 16.46 -1.90 7.07
C ARG A 26 16.46 -2.59 5.70
N ILE A 27 15.37 -3.27 5.37
CA ILE A 27 15.07 -3.71 4.00
C ILE A 27 13.84 -2.97 3.46
N ARG A 28 13.82 -2.69 2.16
CA ARG A 28 12.75 -1.91 1.51
C ARG A 28 11.68 -2.77 0.85
N VAL A 29 12.04 -3.99 0.46
CA VAL A 29 11.16 -4.93 -0.22
C VAL A 29 11.28 -6.27 0.48
N LEU A 30 10.14 -6.83 0.87
CA LEU A 30 10.01 -8.16 1.43
C LEU A 30 9.14 -8.98 0.47
N TRP A 31 9.66 -10.12 0.00
CA TRP A 31 8.92 -11.01 -0.87
C TRP A 31 8.51 -12.28 -0.11
N LEU A 32 7.23 -12.42 0.18
CA LEU A 32 6.69 -13.58 0.88
C LEU A 32 6.23 -14.63 -0.14
N TYR A 33 7.00 -15.71 -0.26
CA TYR A 33 6.62 -16.85 -1.09
C TYR A 33 6.00 -17.96 -0.24
N ALA A 34 4.88 -18.51 -0.70
CA ALA A 34 4.27 -19.70 -0.14
C ALA A 34 3.50 -20.48 -1.21
N LEU A 35 3.24 -21.76 -0.95
CA LEU A 35 2.44 -22.61 -1.82
C LEU A 35 1.00 -22.06 -1.95
N THR A 36 0.36 -22.31 -3.08
CA THR A 36 -1.07 -21.98 -3.26
C THR A 36 -1.90 -22.62 -2.15
N GLY A 37 -2.80 -21.85 -1.54
CA GLY A 37 -3.61 -22.33 -0.42
C GLY A 37 -2.91 -22.30 0.95
N ALA A 38 -1.65 -21.86 1.05
CA ALA A 38 -0.95 -21.70 2.33
C ALA A 38 -1.45 -20.52 3.19
N GLY A 39 -2.45 -19.77 2.72
CA GLY A 39 -3.05 -18.66 3.45
C GLY A 39 -2.30 -17.32 3.32
N LYS A 40 -1.65 -17.05 2.18
CA LYS A 40 -0.96 -15.77 1.91
C LYS A 40 -1.86 -14.55 2.17
N THR A 41 -3.09 -14.55 1.69
CA THR A 41 -4.06 -13.47 1.95
C THR A 41 -4.40 -13.31 3.44
N ILE A 42 -4.45 -14.41 4.21
CA ILE A 42 -4.63 -14.36 5.68
C ILE A 42 -3.40 -13.72 6.33
N LEU A 43 -2.19 -14.10 5.88
CA LEU A 43 -0.95 -13.48 6.35
C LEU A 43 -0.90 -11.98 6.02
N SER A 44 -1.22 -11.58 4.79
CA SER A 44 -1.29 -10.18 4.36
C SER A 44 -2.28 -9.38 5.21
N SER A 45 -3.45 -9.95 5.53
CA SER A 45 -4.44 -9.31 6.41
C SER A 45 -3.91 -9.12 7.83
N ASN A 46 -3.25 -10.14 8.40
CA ASN A 46 -2.64 -10.04 9.73
C ASN A 46 -1.49 -9.02 9.76
N ILE A 47 -0.69 -8.96 8.69
CA ILE A 47 0.35 -7.93 8.49
C ILE A 47 -0.27 -6.54 8.60
N ILE A 48 -1.37 -6.31 7.87
CA ILE A 48 -2.11 -5.04 7.92
C ILE A 48 -2.62 -4.71 9.32
N ASP A 49 -3.33 -5.65 9.97
CA ASP A 49 -3.95 -5.41 11.28
C ASP A 49 -2.93 -5.15 12.40
N ARG A 50 -1.74 -5.77 12.32
CA ARG A 50 -0.72 -5.63 13.37
C ARG A 50 0.26 -4.51 13.11
N LEU A 51 0.50 -4.15 11.85
CA LEU A 51 1.26 -2.93 11.50
C LEU A 51 0.60 -1.70 12.10
N ASP A 52 -0.72 -1.59 11.97
CA ASP A 52 -1.46 -0.44 12.51
C ASP A 52 -1.22 -0.29 14.02
N LYS A 53 -1.30 -1.40 14.76
CA LYS A 53 -0.99 -1.43 16.20
C LYS A 53 0.49 -1.14 16.51
N TYR A 54 1.40 -1.81 15.80
CA TYR A 54 2.84 -1.64 16.01
C TYR A 54 3.26 -0.19 15.84
N VAL A 55 2.77 0.48 14.80
CA VAL A 55 3.18 1.87 14.54
C VAL A 55 2.51 2.84 15.51
N GLN A 56 1.23 2.63 15.86
CA GLN A 56 0.57 3.42 16.93
C GLN A 56 1.31 3.34 18.27
N GLU A 57 1.95 2.20 18.57
CA GLU A 57 2.70 1.99 19.82
C GLU A 57 4.14 2.51 19.77
N ASN A 58 4.77 2.58 18.59
CA ASN A 58 6.22 2.78 18.46
C ASN A 58 6.64 4.05 17.70
N ASP A 59 5.73 4.72 16.99
CA ASP A 59 6.07 5.90 16.18
C ASP A 59 5.10 7.06 16.43
N SER A 60 5.64 8.26 16.60
CA SER A 60 4.86 9.50 16.77
C SER A 60 4.76 10.29 15.46
N GLN A 61 5.45 9.85 14.41
CA GLN A 61 5.45 10.50 13.10
C GLN A 61 4.31 9.97 12.22
N PRO A 62 3.81 10.79 11.27
CA PRO A 62 2.78 10.34 10.34
C PRO A 62 3.29 9.19 9.48
N PHE A 63 2.56 8.09 9.46
CA PHE A 63 2.81 6.92 8.61
C PHE A 63 1.56 6.59 7.81
N ALA A 64 1.73 5.84 6.72
CA ALA A 64 0.61 5.29 5.98
C ALA A 64 0.76 3.78 5.79
N MET A 65 -0.35 3.07 5.94
CA MET A 65 -0.49 1.68 5.56
C MET A 65 -1.48 1.56 4.40
N VAL A 66 -0.99 1.09 3.25
CA VAL A 66 -1.80 0.91 2.04
C VAL A 66 -1.63 -0.50 1.51
N TYR A 67 -2.68 -1.01 0.88
CA TYR A 67 -2.66 -2.37 0.35
C TYR A 67 -3.40 -2.47 -0.99
N HIS A 68 -2.98 -3.40 -1.82
CA HIS A 68 -3.65 -3.74 -3.08
C HIS A 68 -3.68 -5.26 -3.24
N TYR A 69 -4.82 -5.77 -3.69
CA TYR A 69 -5.00 -7.19 -3.99
C TYR A 69 -5.06 -7.34 -5.51
N CYS A 70 -4.07 -8.00 -6.08
CA CYS A 70 -4.07 -8.41 -7.47
C CYS A 70 -4.86 -9.71 -7.60
N ASP A 71 -5.91 -9.69 -8.43
CA ASP A 71 -6.67 -10.86 -8.83
C ASP A 71 -6.29 -11.23 -10.27
N PHE A 72 -5.64 -12.38 -10.45
CA PHE A 72 -5.24 -12.86 -11.79
C PHE A 72 -6.41 -12.98 -12.77
N LYS A 73 -7.64 -13.18 -12.25
CA LYS A 73 -8.86 -13.28 -13.06
C LYS A 73 -9.36 -11.92 -13.54
N ASP A 74 -8.92 -10.83 -12.93
CA ASP A 74 -9.30 -9.47 -13.30
C ASP A 74 -8.07 -8.65 -13.69
N SER A 75 -7.84 -8.56 -14.99
CA SER A 75 -6.69 -7.83 -15.56
C SER A 75 -6.61 -6.36 -15.23
N ARG A 76 -7.68 -5.78 -14.71
CA ARG A 76 -7.67 -4.40 -14.22
C ARG A 76 -6.86 -4.29 -12.93
N THR A 77 -6.85 -5.31 -12.09
CA THR A 77 -6.22 -5.29 -10.75
C THR A 77 -4.71 -5.50 -10.77
N TRP A 78 -4.14 -5.97 -11.88
CA TRP A 78 -2.69 -6.11 -12.01
C TRP A 78 -2.05 -5.08 -12.95
N SER A 79 -2.83 -4.15 -13.49
CA SER A 79 -2.29 -3.01 -14.24
C SER A 79 -1.47 -2.10 -13.31
N PRO A 80 -0.22 -1.73 -13.66
CA PRO A 80 0.58 -0.79 -12.88
C PRO A 80 -0.14 0.53 -12.59
N VAL A 81 -0.98 0.99 -13.54
CA VAL A 81 -1.76 2.22 -13.38
C VAL A 81 -2.82 2.07 -12.29
N GLU A 82 -3.51 0.93 -12.23
CA GLU A 82 -4.56 0.68 -11.23
C GLU A 82 -3.96 0.47 -9.84
N ILE A 83 -2.85 -0.28 -9.74
CA ILE A 83 -2.14 -0.49 -8.48
C ILE A 83 -1.73 0.87 -7.89
N ILE A 84 -1.06 1.73 -8.67
CA ILE A 84 -0.60 3.02 -8.17
C ILE A 84 -1.78 3.96 -7.89
N ALA A 85 -2.84 3.96 -8.72
CA ALA A 85 -4.03 4.76 -8.47
C ALA A 85 -4.76 4.36 -7.17
N SER A 86 -4.84 3.06 -6.89
CA SER A 86 -5.41 2.51 -5.66
C SER A 86 -4.58 2.90 -4.43
N ILE A 87 -3.25 2.84 -4.53
CA ILE A 87 -2.33 3.31 -3.49
C ILE A 87 -2.51 4.81 -3.24
N LEU A 88 -2.46 5.63 -4.29
CA LEU A 88 -2.66 7.08 -4.20
C LEU A 88 -3.98 7.44 -3.55
N LYS A 89 -5.07 6.78 -3.94
CA LYS A 89 -6.39 6.98 -3.33
C LYS A 89 -6.34 6.75 -1.83
N GLN A 90 -5.71 5.66 -1.37
CA GLN A 90 -5.61 5.36 0.06
C GLN A 90 -4.79 6.40 0.82
N LEU A 91 -3.64 6.83 0.28
CA LEU A 91 -2.80 7.87 0.87
C LEU A 91 -3.52 9.21 1.02
N LEU A 92 -4.43 9.53 0.11
CA LEU A 92 -5.19 10.78 0.10
C LEU A 92 -6.42 10.75 1.02
N THR A 93 -6.94 9.57 1.40
CA THR A 93 -8.22 9.47 2.11
C THR A 93 -8.15 8.90 3.52
N ARG A 94 -7.15 8.07 3.87
CA ARG A 94 -7.10 7.38 5.17
C ARG A 94 -6.26 8.15 6.17
N ASP A 95 -6.92 8.87 7.10
CA ASP A 95 -6.31 9.63 8.19
C ASP A 95 -5.05 10.40 7.74
N SER A 96 -5.18 11.01 6.56
CA SER A 96 -4.06 11.58 5.85
C SER A 96 -3.66 12.91 6.51
N PRO A 97 -2.37 13.12 6.84
CA PRO A 97 -1.86 14.40 7.32
C PRO A 97 -1.79 15.47 6.22
N ILE A 98 -2.29 15.17 5.02
CA ILE A 98 -2.29 16.07 3.86
C ILE A 98 -3.25 17.22 4.11
N SER A 99 -2.73 18.44 4.08
CA SER A 99 -3.52 19.67 4.18
C SER A 99 -4.39 19.91 2.95
N ASP A 100 -5.44 20.71 3.11
CA ASP A 100 -6.33 21.13 2.02
C ASP A 100 -5.56 21.76 0.85
N ALA A 101 -4.54 22.58 1.12
CA ALA A 101 -3.73 23.21 0.08
C ALA A 101 -2.89 22.20 -0.72
N GLN A 102 -2.39 21.15 -0.06
CA GLN A 102 -1.68 20.06 -0.73
C GLN A 102 -2.65 19.20 -1.55
N MET A 103 -3.85 18.93 -1.02
CA MET A 103 -4.91 18.24 -1.74
C MET A 103 -5.32 19.02 -3.00
N GLU A 104 -5.49 20.34 -2.88
CA GLU A 104 -5.80 21.21 -4.01
C GLU A 104 -4.70 21.14 -5.08
N LYS A 105 -3.43 21.18 -4.67
CA LYS A 105 -2.30 20.99 -5.60
C LYS A 105 -2.34 19.65 -6.32
N VAL A 106 -2.59 18.54 -5.60
CA VAL A 106 -2.74 17.19 -6.18
C VAL A 106 -3.84 17.17 -7.24
N VAL A 107 -4.99 17.78 -6.93
CA VAL A 107 -6.13 17.89 -7.86
C VAL A 107 -5.73 18.72 -9.08
N GLN A 108 -5.10 19.88 -8.90
CA GLN A 108 -4.65 20.74 -10.00
C GLN A 108 -3.64 20.01 -10.91
N ASP A 109 -2.68 19.29 -10.34
CA ASP A 109 -1.69 18.52 -11.09
C ASP A 109 -2.35 17.42 -11.94
N LEU A 110 -3.37 16.75 -11.39
CA LEU A 110 -4.18 15.76 -12.14
C LEU A 110 -5.00 16.39 -13.27
N TYR A 111 -5.60 17.56 -13.03
CA TYR A 111 -6.37 18.29 -14.05
C TYR A 111 -5.46 18.84 -15.16
N ASN A 112 -4.33 19.46 -14.81
CA ASN A 112 -3.37 20.02 -15.76
C ASN A 112 -2.73 18.94 -16.63
N GLY A 113 -2.47 17.75 -16.06
CA GLY A 113 -2.04 16.58 -16.83
C GLY A 113 -3.03 16.15 -17.92
N ARG A 114 -4.33 16.47 -17.76
CA ARG A 114 -5.39 16.18 -18.75
C ARG A 114 -5.60 17.31 -19.77
N THR A 115 -5.28 18.56 -19.43
CA THR A 115 -5.56 19.73 -20.30
C THR A 115 -4.42 20.04 -21.29
N GLN A 116 -3.17 19.65 -21.01
CA GLN A 116 -2.00 19.91 -21.87
C GLN A 116 -1.93 19.06 -23.19
N LYS A 117 -3.03 18.85 -23.91
CA LYS A 117 -3.13 17.97 -25.10
C LYS A 117 -2.84 16.48 -24.84
N ARG A 118 -2.62 16.06 -23.59
CA ARG A 118 -2.53 14.67 -23.19
C ARG A 118 -3.93 14.16 -22.83
N ARG A 119 -4.52 13.32 -23.69
CA ARG A 119 -5.79 12.63 -23.39
C ARG A 119 -5.70 11.66 -22.19
N PHE A 120 -4.49 11.35 -21.73
CA PHE A 120 -4.23 10.34 -20.70
C PHE A 120 -3.12 10.80 -19.73
N VAL A 121 -3.28 10.48 -18.44
CA VAL A 121 -2.25 10.68 -17.42
C VAL A 121 -1.15 9.64 -17.66
N THR A 122 0.09 10.09 -17.85
CA THR A 122 1.24 9.20 -18.10
C THR A 122 1.74 8.55 -16.80
N ILE A 123 2.38 7.38 -16.89
CA ILE A 123 2.95 6.70 -15.71
C ILE A 123 3.96 7.56 -14.95
N SER A 124 4.75 8.38 -15.65
CA SER A 124 5.68 9.34 -15.04
C SER A 124 4.98 10.38 -14.18
N HIS A 125 3.85 10.90 -14.66
CA HIS A 125 3.02 11.86 -13.92
C HIS A 125 2.41 11.24 -12.66
N ILE A 126 1.93 9.99 -12.77
CA ILE A 126 1.40 9.24 -11.62
C ILE A 126 2.51 8.98 -10.59
N HIS A 127 3.71 8.62 -11.05
CA HIS A 127 4.87 8.40 -10.20
C HIS A 127 5.28 9.68 -9.46
N GLU A 128 5.37 10.82 -10.16
CA GLU A 128 5.66 12.12 -9.54
C GLU A 128 4.62 12.50 -8.48
N LEU A 129 3.34 12.28 -8.79
CA LEU A 129 2.25 12.49 -7.85
C LEU A 129 2.38 11.59 -6.61
N PHE A 130 2.68 10.31 -6.82
CA PHE A 130 2.91 9.35 -5.75
C PHE A 130 4.07 9.79 -4.85
N CYS A 131 5.21 10.18 -5.43
CA CYS A 131 6.35 10.70 -4.65
C CYS A 131 5.98 11.94 -3.84
N SER A 132 5.23 12.88 -4.44
CA SER A 132 4.80 14.09 -3.74
C SER A 132 3.89 13.76 -2.56
N VAL A 133 2.91 12.89 -2.74
CA VAL A 133 1.96 12.47 -1.70
C VAL A 133 2.66 11.65 -0.61
N ALA A 134 3.48 10.68 -1.00
CA ALA A 134 4.22 9.81 -0.08
C ALA A 134 5.22 10.59 0.79
N SER A 135 5.79 11.70 0.28
CA SER A 135 6.76 12.52 1.02
C SER A 135 6.21 13.22 2.27
N VAL A 136 4.87 13.30 2.42
CA VAL A 136 4.22 13.85 3.62
C VAL A 136 4.30 12.87 4.79
N PHE A 137 4.46 11.58 4.50
CA PHE A 137 4.59 10.54 5.50
C PHE A 137 6.06 10.27 5.79
N SER A 138 6.38 10.05 7.05
CA SER A 138 7.71 9.57 7.46
C SER A 138 8.01 8.17 6.89
N ARG A 139 6.95 7.37 6.73
CA ARG A 139 7.02 6.01 6.21
C ARG A 139 5.70 5.60 5.57
N VAL A 140 5.80 4.93 4.43
CA VAL A 140 4.67 4.32 3.73
C VAL A 140 4.93 2.83 3.59
N TYR A 141 4.08 2.02 4.20
CA TYR A 141 4.08 0.56 4.03
C TYR A 141 3.07 0.19 2.95
N ILE A 142 3.53 -0.59 1.97
CA ILE A 142 2.73 -1.02 0.82
C ILE A 142 2.69 -2.55 0.83
N VAL A 143 1.49 -3.12 0.94
CA VAL A 143 1.27 -4.57 0.81
C VAL A 143 0.62 -4.86 -0.53
N LEU A 144 1.29 -5.64 -1.36
CA LEU A 144 0.76 -6.16 -2.62
C LEU A 144 0.56 -7.66 -2.47
N ASP A 145 -0.69 -8.12 -2.53
CA ASP A 145 -1.04 -9.55 -2.46
C ASP A 145 -1.44 -10.04 -3.86
N GLY A 146 -1.04 -11.26 -4.23
CA GLY A 146 -1.38 -11.87 -5.53
C GLY A 146 -0.53 -11.39 -6.74
N LEU A 147 0.60 -10.71 -6.51
CA LEU A 147 1.47 -10.24 -7.59
C LEU A 147 2.20 -11.40 -8.32
N ASP A 148 2.36 -12.55 -7.68
CA ASP A 148 3.00 -13.76 -8.24
C ASP A 148 2.08 -14.59 -9.15
N GLU A 149 0.79 -14.24 -9.23
CA GLU A 149 -0.21 -14.95 -10.05
C GLU A 149 -0.39 -14.31 -11.44
N ILE A 150 0.47 -13.35 -11.81
CA ILE A 150 0.44 -12.57 -13.07
C ILE A 150 1.36 -13.19 -14.13
#